data_AF-A0A8T7EXW5-F1
#
_entry.id   AF-A0A8T7EXW5-F1
#
_cell.length_a   1.000
_cell.length_b   1.000
_cell.length_c   1.000
_cell.angle_alpha   90.00
_cell.angle_beta   90.00
_cell.angle_gamma   90.00
#
_symmetry.space_group_name_H-M   'P 1'
#
loop_
_entity.id
_entity.type
_entity.pdbx_description
1 polymer ?
#
loop_
_entity_poly.entity_id
_entity_poly.type
_entity_poly.pdbx_seq_one_letter_code
_entity_poly.pdbx_strand_id
1 'polypeptide(L)' 'MPNVEIDLNPVDFITIGTIGPKGQRVFYLQAGRESQLASMIVEKEQSWALSEALRGADRRRG' A
#
# COMPACT_ATOMS: atom_id res chain seq x y z
N MET A 1 16.92 -2.99 9.23
CA MET A 1 15.69 -2.24 9.55
C MET A 1 15.41 -1.32 8.37
N PRO A 2 14.21 -1.26 7.79
CA PRO A 2 13.90 -0.19 6.85
C PRO A 2 13.91 1.14 7.62
N ASN A 3 14.81 2.05 7.24
CA ASN A 3 15.01 3.36 7.89
C ASN A 3 14.10 4.45 7.32
N VAL A 4 13.01 4.06 6.65
CA VAL A 4 12.10 4.99 5.96
C VAL A 4 10.69 4.70 6.42
N GLU A 5 10.14 5.63 7.17
CA GLU A 5 8.72 5.70 7.53
C GLU A 5 8.06 6.70 6.57
N ILE A 6 6.97 6.27 5.93
CA ILE A 6 6.20 7.11 5.01
C ILE A 6 4.82 7.29 5.62
N ASP A 7 4.52 8.49 6.10
CA ASP A 7 3.18 8.86 6.53
C ASP A 7 2.34 9.23 5.30
N LEU A 8 1.28 8.47 5.06
CA LEU A 8 0.33 8.69 3.98
C LEU A 8 -0.91 9.48 4.45
N ASN A 9 -0.96 9.94 5.70
CA ASN A 9 -2.13 10.62 6.22
C ASN A 9 -2.11 12.14 5.92
N PRO A 10 -3.16 12.72 5.31
CA PRO A 10 -4.36 12.07 4.78
C PRO A 10 -4.20 11.63 3.31
N VAL A 11 -4.77 10.46 2.99
CA VAL A 11 -5.03 10.01 1.61
C VAL A 11 -6.49 9.56 1.51
N ASP A 12 -7.09 9.77 0.34
CA ASP A 12 -8.47 9.39 0.05
C ASP A 12 -8.58 7.89 -0.26
N PHE A 13 -7.54 7.34 -0.90
CA PHE A 13 -7.49 5.93 -1.25
C PHE A 13 -6.05 5.39 -1.28
N ILE A 14 -5.97 4.07 -1.14
CA ILE A 14 -4.76 3.28 -1.34
C ILE A 14 -5.09 2.14 -2.31
N THR A 15 -4.19 1.84 -3.24
CA THR A 15 -4.30 0.69 -4.16
C THR A 15 -3.01 -0.10 -4.18
N ILE A 16 -3.13 -1.43 -4.14
CA ILE A 16 -2.01 -2.35 -4.33
C ILE A 16 -2.21 -3.06 -5.67
N GLY A 17 -1.24 -2.92 -6.56
CA GLY A 17 -1.21 -3.55 -7.87
C GLY A 17 0.06 -4.38 -8.07
N THR A 18 0.03 -5.29 -9.04
CA THR A 18 1.24 -6.01 -9.47
C THR A 18 1.34 -6.07 -10.99
N ILE A 19 2.57 -5.98 -11.49
CA ILE A 19 2.88 -6.09 -12.93
C ILE A 19 3.90 -7.21 -13.12
N GLY A 20 3.73 -8.02 -14.17
CA GLY A 20 4.65 -9.08 -14.56
C GLY A 20 4.12 -10.51 -14.32
N PRO A 21 4.82 -11.53 -14.84
CA PRO A 21 4.41 -12.92 -14.73
C PRO A 21 4.56 -13.44 -13.30
N LYS A 22 3.87 -14.54 -12.97
CA LYS A 22 3.97 -15.20 -11.65
C LYS A 22 5.44 -15.52 -11.34
N GLY A 23 5.90 -15.11 -10.15
CA GLY A 23 7.30 -15.30 -9.72
C GLY A 23 8.24 -14.15 -10.07
N GLN A 24 7.84 -13.21 -10.94
CA GLN A 24 8.62 -12.02 -11.32
C GLN A 24 7.77 -10.75 -11.22
N ARG A 25 6.84 -10.73 -10.26
CA ARG A 25 5.94 -9.59 -10.08
C ARG A 25 6.64 -8.48 -9.33
N VAL A 26 6.51 -7.27 -9.86
CA VAL A 26 6.79 -6.04 -9.12
C VAL A 26 5.48 -5.59 -8.46
N PHE A 27 5.55 -5.25 -7.17
CA PHE A 27 4.39 -4.78 -6.41
C PHE A 27 4.45 -3.26 -6.30
N TYR A 28 3.32 -2.63 -6.61
CA TYR A 28 3.17 -1.18 -6.54
C TYR A 28 2.13 -0.84 -5.48
N LEU A 29 2.50 0.10 -4.62
CA LEU A 29 1.58 0.80 -3.73
C LEU A 29 1.34 2.19 -4.30
N GLN A 30 0.08 2.53 -4.50
CA GLN A 30 -0.35 3.86 -4.88
C GLN A 30 -1.24 4.44 -3.79
N ALA A 31 -1.02 5.71 -3.48
CA ALA A 31 -1.84 6.46 -2.54
C ALA A 31 -2.17 7.82 -3.16
N GLY A 32 -3.44 8.21 -3.11
CA GLY A 32 -3.92 9.41 -3.78
C GLY A 32 -4.71 10.32 -2.85
N ARG A 33 -4.59 11.62 -3.10
CA ARG A 33 -5.43 12.66 -2.49
C ARG A 33 -5.69 13.75 -3.52
N GLU A 34 -6.96 14.05 -3.79
CA GLU A 34 -7.36 15.03 -4.80
C GLU A 34 -6.62 14.81 -6.15
N SER A 35 -5.77 15.74 -6.57
CA SER A 35 -4.96 15.66 -7.80
C SER A 35 -3.54 15.13 -7.59
N GLN A 36 -3.20 14.63 -6.39
CA GLN A 36 -1.89 14.12 -6.04
C GLN A 36 -1.90 12.58 -6.01
N LEU A 37 -0.86 11.97 -6.58
CA LEU A 37 -0.66 10.53 -6.59
C LEU A 37 0.79 10.20 -6.25
N ALA A 38 1.00 9.53 -5.13
CA ALA A 38 2.28 8.92 -4.78
C ALA A 38 2.29 7.46 -5.25
N SER A 39 3.39 7.02 -5.87
CA SER A 39 3.58 5.63 -6.29
C SER A 39 4.94 5.14 -5.84
N MET A 40 4.98 3.94 -5.27
CA MET A 40 6.20 3.31 -4.79
C MET A 40 6.21 1.82 -5.10
N ILE A 41 7.39 1.28 -5.34
CA ILE A 41 7.61 -0.17 -5.38
C ILE A 41 7.74 -0.64 -3.93
N VAL A 42 7.02 -1.70 -3.60
CA VAL A 42 7.05 -2.33 -2.27
C VAL A 42 7.36 -3.81 -2.40
N GLU A 43 7.74 -4.42 -1.29
CA GLU A 43 7.89 -5.87 -1.22
C GLU A 43 6.53 -6.56 -1.13
N LYS A 44 6.45 -7.81 -1.61
CA LYS A 44 5.24 -8.64 -1.50
C LYS A 44 4.74 -8.72 -0.05
N GLU A 45 5.63 -8.94 0.90
CA GLU A 45 5.26 -9.08 2.31
C GLU A 45 4.73 -7.77 2.92
N GLN A 46 5.23 -6.61 2.47
CA GLN A 46 4.70 -5.31 2.88
C GLN A 46 3.28 -5.09 2.33
N SER A 47 3.03 -5.51 1.09
CA SER A 47 1.70 -5.45 0.48
C SER A 47 0.66 -6.30 1.25
N TRP A 48 1.09 -7.47 1.72
CA TRP A 48 0.27 -8.35 2.56
C TRP A 48 0.00 -7.75 3.94
N ALA A 49 1.06 -7.29 4.61
CA ALA A 49 0.95 -6.67 5.94
C ALA A 49 0.01 -5.45 5.94
N LEU A 50 0.08 -4.60 4.92
CA LEU A 50 -0.82 -3.46 4.76
C LEU A 50 -2.29 -3.90 4.60
N SER A 51 -2.54 -4.94 3.81
CA SER A 51 -3.89 -5.46 3.58
C SER A 51 -4.53 -5.97 4.88
N GLU A 52 -3.75 -6.66 5.72
CA GLU A 52 -4.21 -7.15 7.02
C GLU A 52 -4.46 -6.00 8.02
N ALA A 53 -3.59 -4.98 8.03
CA ALA A 53 -3.75 -3.81 8.87
C ALA A 53 -5.06 -3.05 8.56
N LEU A 54 -5.38 -2.85 7.27
CA LEU A 54 -6.61 -2.20 6.84
C LEU A 54 -7.86 -3.01 7.22
N ARG A 55 -7.82 -4.34 7.09
CA ARG A 55 -8.90 -5.24 7.52
C ARG A 55 -9.17 -5.16 9.04
N GLY A 56 -8.12 -4.92 9.83
CA GLY A 56 -8.26 -4.70 11.28
C GLY A 56 -8.78 -3.31 11.64
N ALA A 57 -8.43 -2.28 10.86
CA ALA A 57 -8.92 -0.91 11.05
C ALA A 57 -10.43 -0.79 10.78
N ASP A 58 -10.92 -1.46 9.74
CA ASP A 58 -12.34 -1.51 9.38
C ASP A 58 -13.19 -2.11 10.53
N ARG A 59 -12.72 -3.20 11.13
CA ARG A 59 -13.36 -3.85 12.30
C ARG A 59 -13.43 -2.98 13.56
N ARG A 60 -12.59 -1.95 13.69
CA ARG A 60 -12.59 -1.04 14.86
C ARG A 60 -13.45 0.19 14.66
N ARG A 61 -14.00 0.41 13.46
CA ARG A 61 -14.93 1.50 13.16
C ARG A 61 -16.41 1.05 13.15
N GLY A 62 -16.67 -0.23 13.41
CA GLY A 62 -18.01 -0.80 13.63
C GLY A 62 -18.43 -0.76 15.09
#